data_AF-A0A5D2D7S9-F1
#
_entry.id   AF-A0A5D2D7S9-F1
#
_cell.length_a   1.000
_cell.length_b   1.000
_cell.length_c   1.000
_cell.angle_alpha   90.00
_cell.angle_beta   90.00
_cell.angle_gamma   90.00
#
_symmetry.space_group_name_H-M   'P 1'
#
loop_
_entity.id
_entity.type
_entity.pdbx_description
1 polymer ?
#
loop_
_entity_poly.entity_id
_entity_poly.type
_entity_poly.pdbx_seq_one_letter_code
_entity_poly.pdbx_strand_id
1 'polypeptide(L)'
;MKMALLSKNKLQFVDGTITVPLRTDSLYSTWEQCNTMVLSWLHHTISPSIMNSILWLDFTYAVWRDLRECFSQGDIFRIFDLQ
;
A
#
# COMPACT_ATOMS: atom_id res chain seq x y z
N MET A 1 -4.01 -6.23 -8.31
CA MET A 1 -3.05 -5.16 -7.96
C MET A 1 -1.58 -5.58 -8.18
N LYS A 2 -1.12 -6.73 -7.69
CA LYS A 2 0.29 -7.18 -7.82
C LYS A 2 0.84 -7.15 -9.26
N MET A 3 0.10 -7.65 -10.25
CA MET A 3 0.53 -7.67 -11.66
C MET A 3 0.71 -6.27 -12.26
N ALA A 4 -0.16 -5.31 -11.90
CA ALA A 4 -0.07 -3.93 -12.38
C ALA A 4 1.11 -3.16 -11.75
N LEU A 5 1.46 -3.49 -10.51
CA LEU A 5 2.65 -2.94 -9.84
C LEU A 5 3.94 -3.53 -10.40
N LEU A 6 3.94 -4.85 -10.69
CA LEU A 6 5.07 -5.52 -11.33
C LEU A 6 5.35 -4.98 -12.73
N SER A 7 4.33 -4.79 -13.56
CA SER A 7 4.51 -4.26 -14.92
C SER A 7 5.05 -2.83 -14.96
N LYS A 8 4.97 -2.10 -13.84
CA LYS A 8 5.49 -0.73 -13.69
C LYS A 8 6.73 -0.63 -12.79
N ASN A 9 7.33 -1.76 -12.39
CA ASN A 9 8.47 -1.81 -11.46
C ASN A 9 8.22 -1.08 -10.12
N LYS A 10 6.96 -1.09 -9.65
CA LYS A 10 6.54 -0.40 -8.41
C LYS A 10 6.22 -1.34 -7.26
N LEU A 11 6.34 -2.66 -7.45
CA LEU A 11 6.09 -3.63 -6.39
C LEU A 11 7.01 -3.39 -5.17
N GLN A 12 8.24 -2.94 -5.42
CA GLN A 12 9.24 -2.73 -4.39
C GLN A 12 8.93 -1.57 -3.41
N PHE A 13 8.01 -0.67 -3.79
CA PHE A 13 7.49 0.38 -2.89
C PHE A 13 6.41 -0.14 -1.95
N VAL A 14 5.81 -1.27 -2.30
CA VAL A 14 4.65 -1.88 -1.64
C VAL A 14 5.10 -3.02 -0.73
N ASP A 15 6.12 -3.78 -1.13
CA ASP A 15 6.73 -4.82 -0.30
C ASP A 15 7.78 -4.29 0.71
N GLY A 16 8.17 -3.01 0.58
CA GLY A 16 9.12 -2.34 1.48
C GLY A 16 10.59 -2.60 1.15
N THR A 17 10.89 -3.23 0.00
CA THR A 17 12.26 -3.46 -0.46
C THR A 17 13.01 -2.16 -0.72
N ILE A 18 12.32 -1.14 -1.23
CA ILE A 18 12.87 0.22 -1.34
C ILE A 18 12.49 0.98 -0.07
N THR A 19 13.47 1.16 0.82
CA THR A 19 13.32 1.96 2.04
C THR A 19 13.31 3.45 1.73
N VAL A 20 12.84 4.25 2.69
CA VAL A 20 12.87 5.71 2.53
C VAL A 20 14.33 6.18 2.48
N PRO A 21 14.76 6.87 1.41
CA PRO A 21 16.08 7.46 1.36
C PRO A 21 16.17 8.65 2.32
N LEU A 22 17.39 9.07 2.65
CA LEU A 22 17.62 10.30 3.42
C LEU A 22 17.10 11.51 2.63
N ARG A 23 16.58 12.53 3.32
CA ARG A 23 16.10 13.76 2.66
C ARG A 23 17.20 14.52 1.89
N THR A 24 18.46 14.26 2.23
CA THR A 24 19.64 14.83 1.55
C THR A 24 20.05 14.05 0.30
N ASP A 25 19.46 12.87 0.08
CA ASP A 25 19.74 12.04 -1.08
C ASP A 25 19.04 12.63 -2.32
N SER A 26 19.75 12.65 -3.45
CA SER A 26 19.19 13.10 -4.73
C SER A 26 18.01 12.22 -5.19
N LEU A 27 17.93 10.99 -4.71
CA LEU A 27 16.85 10.04 -5.01
C LEU A 27 15.57 10.28 -4.20
N TYR A 28 15.60 11.13 -3.15
CA TYR A 28 14.45 11.36 -2.28
C TYR A 28 13.23 11.89 -3.04
N SER A 29 13.42 12.88 -3.91
CA SER A 29 12.33 13.46 -4.70
C SER A 29 11.68 12.44 -5.63
N THR A 30 12.49 11.61 -6.30
CA THR A 30 12.00 10.54 -7.19
C THR A 30 11.27 9.45 -6.41
N TRP A 31 11.80 9.09 -5.24
CA TRP A 31 11.16 8.14 -4.34
C TRP A 31 9.79 8.66 -3.86
N GLU A 32 9.71 9.92 -3.44
CA GLU A 32 8.49 10.55 -2.94
C GLU A 32 7.40 10.61 -4.01
N GLN A 33 7.76 10.95 -5.25
CA GLN A 33 6.85 10.92 -6.40
C GLN A 33 6.32 9.50 -6.66
N CYS A 34 7.19 8.49 -6.60
CA CYS A 34 6.78 7.10 -6.79
C CYS A 34 5.87 6.61 -5.67
N ASN A 35 6.19 6.92 -4.41
CA ASN A 35 5.36 6.60 -3.25
C ASN A 35 3.97 7.25 -3.37
N THR A 36 3.92 8.55 -3.69
CA THR A 36 2.66 9.30 -3.87
C THR A 36 1.78 8.71 -4.98
N MET A 37 2.38 8.31 -6.10
CA MET A 37 1.66 7.69 -7.21
C MET A 37 1.00 6.37 -6.82
N VAL A 38 1.72 5.52 -6.08
CA VAL A 38 1.18 4.23 -5.63
C VAL A 38 0.11 4.43 -4.56
N LEU A 39 0.28 5.38 -3.64
CA LEU A 39 -0.75 5.81 -2.69
C LEU A 39 -2.03 6.25 -3.39
N SER A 40 -1.92 7.07 -4.45
CA SER A 40 -3.09 7.48 -5.24
C SER A 40 -3.83 6.31 -5.87
N TRP A 41 -3.11 5.32 -6.42
CA TRP A 41 -3.72 4.10 -6.93
C TRP A 41 -4.38 3.27 -5.84
N LEU A 42 -3.77 3.18 -4.67
CA LEU A 42 -4.38 2.52 -3.50
C LEU A 42 -5.67 3.23 -3.11
N HIS A 43 -5.64 4.55 -2.91
CA HIS A 43 -6.84 5.32 -2.57
C HIS A 43 -7.97 5.15 -3.59
N HIS A 44 -7.65 5.07 -4.89
CA HIS A 44 -8.66 4.88 -5.93
C HIS A 44 -9.19 3.45 -6.04
N THR A 45 -8.47 2.45 -5.52
CA THR A 45 -8.84 1.03 -5.63
C THR A 45 -9.48 0.45 -4.36
N ILE A 46 -9.42 1.19 -3.25
CA ILE A 46 -9.91 0.76 -1.94
C ILE A 46 -11.29 1.36 -1.69
N SER A 47 -12.18 0.59 -1.05
CA SER A 47 -13.51 1.10 -0.69
C SER A 47 -13.40 2.22 0.34
N PRO A 48 -14.31 3.22 0.33
CA PRO A 48 -14.29 4.33 1.28
C PRO A 48 -14.30 3.90 2.75
N SER A 49 -14.95 2.77 3.06
CA SER A 49 -15.00 2.17 4.39
C SER A 49 -13.62 1.79 4.93
N ILE A 50 -12.74 1.29 4.07
CA ILE A 50 -11.38 0.88 4.44
C ILE A 50 -10.44 2.09 4.36
N MET A 51 -10.67 3.00 3.42
CA MET A 51 -9.89 4.23 3.24
C MET A 51 -9.79 5.07 4.54
N ASN A 52 -10.88 5.18 5.31
CA ASN A 52 -10.89 5.91 6.58
C ASN A 52 -9.92 5.35 7.63
N SER A 53 -9.59 4.06 7.57
CA SER A 53 -8.67 3.41 8.51
C SER A 53 -7.20 3.61 8.17
N ILE A 54 -6.88 3.94 6.90
CA ILE A 54 -5.51 4.04 6.38
C ILE A 54 -5.13 5.45 5.94
N LEU A 55 -6.06 6.41 6.03
CA LEU A 55 -5.92 7.79 5.53
C LEU A 55 -4.76 8.58 6.17
N TRP A 56 -4.30 8.13 7.35
CA TRP A 56 -3.22 8.75 8.11
C TRP A 56 -1.83 8.18 7.82
N LEU A 57 -1.72 7.22 6.89
CA LEU A 57 -0.46 6.55 6.59
C LEU A 57 0.22 7.17 5.37
N ASP A 58 1.33 7.88 5.61
CA ASP A 58 2.11 8.55 4.55
C ASP A 58 2.97 7.58 3.71
N PHE A 59 3.09 6.32 4.17
CA PHE A 59 3.95 5.31 3.54
C PHE A 59 3.12 4.23 2.83
N THR A 60 3.36 4.07 1.53
CA THR A 60 2.74 3.02 0.70
C THR A 60 2.87 1.63 1.33
N TYR A 61 4.04 1.34 1.91
CA TYR A 61 4.29 0.08 2.60
C TYR A 61 3.36 -0.14 3.80
N ALA A 62 3.16 0.90 4.63
CA ALA A 62 2.29 0.82 5.80
C ALA A 62 0.83 0.61 5.38
N VAL A 63 0.36 1.37 4.39
CA VAL A 63 -0.99 1.18 3.81
C VAL A 63 -1.17 -0.24 3.29
N TRP A 64 -0.19 -0.78 2.57
CA TRP A 64 -0.28 -2.14 2.02
C TRP A 64 -0.27 -3.24 3.08
N ARG A 65 0.52 -3.06 4.15
CA ARG A 65 0.55 -4.00 5.27
C ARG A 65 -0.79 -4.00 6.00
N ASP A 66 -1.31 -2.84 6.36
CA ASP A 66 -2.58 -2.71 7.06
C ASP A 66 -3.74 -3.25 6.21
N LEU A 67 -3.73 -3.01 4.89
CA LEU A 67 -4.67 -3.66 3.98
C LEU A 67 -4.55 -5.17 4.02
N ARG A 68 -3.33 -5.72 3.96
CA ARG A 68 -3.12 -7.17 4.02
C ARG A 68 -3.67 -7.75 5.33
N GLU A 69 -3.48 -7.07 6.45
CA GLU A 69 -4.00 -7.48 7.75
C GLU A 69 -5.52 -7.38 7.82
N CYS A 70 -6.13 -6.30 7.33
CA CYS A 70 -7.58 -6.14 7.27
C CYS A 70 -8.25 -7.20 6.37
N PHE A 71 -7.64 -7.55 5.24
CA PHE A 71 -8.17 -8.58 4.34
C PHE A 71 -7.83 -10.00 4.79
N SER A 72 -6.69 -10.25 5.43
CA SER A 72 -6.38 -11.56 6.02
C SER A 72 -7.24 -11.84 7.25
N GLN A 73 -7.56 -10.83 8.06
CA GLN A 73 -8.53 -10.95 9.15
C GLN A 73 -9.96 -11.00 8.63
N GLY A 74 -10.29 -10.28 7.55
CA GLY A 74 -11.58 -10.38 6.86
C GLY A 74 -11.86 -11.78 6.28
N ASP A 75 -10.82 -12.51 5.87
CA ASP A 75 -10.93 -13.93 5.51
C ASP A 75 -11.24 -14.80 6.74
N ILE A 76 -10.73 -14.48 7.93
CA ILE A 76 -11.12 -15.18 9.17
C ILE A 76 -12.62 -14.98 9.43
N PHE A 77 -13.14 -13.76 9.33
CA PHE A 77 -14.57 -13.49 9.55
C PHE A 77 -15.49 -14.05 8.46
N ARG A 78 -15.01 -14.24 7.22
CA ARG A 78 -15.77 -14.91 6.15
C ARG A 78 -15.78 -16.44 6.26
N ILE A 79 -14.79 -17.03 6.93
CA ILE A 79 -14.76 -18.48 7.19
C ILE A 79 -15.74 -18.86 8.32
N PHE A 80 -16.09 -17.95 9.23
CA PHE A 80 -17.05 -18.21 10.30
C PHE A 80 -18.54 -18.16 9.89
N ASP A 81 -18.84 -17.80 8.63
CA ASP A 81 -20.22 -17.77 8.10
C ASP A 81 -20.58 -19.03 7.28
N LEU A 82 -19.77 -20.09 7.39
CA LEU A 82 -20.04 -21.42 6.83
C LEU A 82 -20.36 -22.45 7.93
N GLN A 83 -21.26 -22.12 8.85
CA GLN A 83 -21.85 -23.09 9.77
C GLN A 83 -23.38 -23.05 9.76
#